data_AF-A0A8K0G318-F1
#
_entry.id   AF-A0A8K0G318-F1
#
_cell.length_a   1.000
_cell.length_b   1.000
_cell.length_c   1.000
_cell.angle_alpha   90.00
_cell.angle_beta   90.00
_cell.angle_gamma   90.00
#
_symmetry.space_group_name_H-M   'P 1'
#
loop_
_entity.id
_entity.type
_entity.pdbx_description
1 polymer ?
#
loop_
_entity_poly.entity_id
_entity_poly.type
_entity_poly.pdbx_seq_one_letter_code
_entity_poly.pdbx_strand_id
1 'polypeptide(L)'
;MATLTAALLQGIEKNIPRSKRKLQKHLRSAGLAYISRTGKLIPAKKVADELCQCPQKCDERVPMEVRERLFAQFYGLGDPDKQNKFLREHMDVRARVNVPEMTGSGRAPRRITCKYLVPLLPTSDAVEVCQKAFVSAFVITTKRVRLQREKLISSLGLNSYSHTRSTKCVSPSENQSEQPALCIPPECDIARSDDATSTPSNSANHKSQKRLVDNPLIPFGLLLPEGITIAPVTASPDHDRDIAIVNNFFSNQLWKPEYIGTYS
;
A
#
# COMPACT_ATOMS: atom_id res chain seq x y z
N MET A 1 21.01 -19.24 34.00
CA MET A 1 20.80 -19.58 32.58
C MET A 1 19.84 -18.58 31.93
N ALA A 2 20.22 -17.30 31.80
CA ALA A 2 19.31 -16.22 31.37
C ALA A 2 19.95 -15.27 30.34
N THR A 3 20.91 -15.75 29.55
CA THR A 3 21.75 -14.90 28.68
C THR A 3 21.56 -15.13 27.17
N LEU A 4 20.83 -16.18 26.75
CA LEU A 4 20.63 -16.47 25.33
C LEU A 4 19.42 -15.72 24.70
N THR A 5 18.47 -15.26 25.51
CA THR A 5 17.29 -14.53 25.03
C THR A 5 17.55 -13.05 24.76
N ALA A 6 18.52 -12.43 25.44
CA ALA A 6 18.85 -11.01 25.25
C ALA A 6 19.60 -10.74 23.92
N ALA A 7 20.47 -11.66 23.48
CA ALA A 7 21.24 -11.51 22.24
C ALA A 7 20.36 -11.63 20.98
N LEU A 8 19.28 -12.42 21.03
CA LEU A 8 18.30 -12.55 19.94
C LEU A 8 17.43 -11.29 19.76
N LEU A 9 17.25 -10.51 20.83
CA LEU A 9 16.55 -9.21 20.77
C LEU A 9 17.45 -8.08 20.25
N GLN A 10 18.75 -8.12 20.54
CA GLN A 10 19.72 -7.08 20.13
C GLN A 10 20.00 -7.06 18.61
N GLY A 11 19.75 -8.16 17.90
CA GLY A 11 19.89 -8.22 16.44
C GLY A 11 18.79 -7.47 15.67
N ILE A 12 17.63 -7.24 16.30
CA ILE A 12 16.45 -6.62 15.67
C ILE A 12 16.51 -5.09 15.75
N GLU A 13 17.21 -4.53 16.74
CA GLU A 13 17.20 -3.09 17.02
C GLU A 13 17.87 -2.23 15.94
N LYS A 14 18.81 -2.78 15.17
CA LYS A 14 19.61 -1.99 14.22
C LYS A 14 18.82 -1.51 12.99
N ASN A 15 17.65 -2.07 12.72
CA ASN A 15 16.80 -1.68 11.58
C ASN A 15 15.41 -1.18 12.00
N ILE A 16 15.21 -0.79 13.26
CA ILE A 16 13.95 -0.18 13.69
C ILE A 16 13.94 1.27 13.22
N PRO A 17 13.04 1.65 12.29
CA PRO A 17 13.03 3.01 11.79
C PRO A 17 12.50 3.96 12.88
N ARG A 18 13.22 5.07 13.10
CA ARG A 18 12.89 6.09 14.13
C ARG A 18 11.52 6.74 13.97
N SER A 19 10.99 6.80 12.73
CA SER A 19 9.67 7.38 12.46
C SER A 19 8.54 6.41 12.80
N LYS A 20 7.59 6.83 13.65
CA LYS A 20 6.38 6.06 13.99
C LYS A 20 5.67 5.47 12.76
N ARG A 21 5.58 6.23 11.66
CA ARG A 21 4.96 5.77 10.40
C ARG A 21 5.78 4.67 9.73
N LYS A 22 7.10 4.82 9.66
CA LYS A 22 7.99 3.81 9.09
C LYS A 22 7.99 2.54 9.95
N LEU A 23 7.96 2.69 11.28
CA LEU A 23 7.88 1.58 12.22
C LEU A 23 6.58 0.81 12.03
N GLN A 24 5.44 1.50 11.96
CA GLN A 24 4.15 0.86 11.70
C GLN A 24 4.14 0.12 10.35
N LYS A 25 4.75 0.70 9.30
CA LYS A 25 4.90 0.04 8.00
C LYS A 25 5.74 -1.24 8.12
N HIS A 26 6.85 -1.18 8.84
CA HIS A 26 7.75 -2.31 9.08
C HIS A 26 7.09 -3.41 9.92
N LEU A 27 6.43 -3.07 11.04
CA LEU A 27 5.70 -4.04 11.86
C LEU A 27 4.61 -4.75 11.04
N ARG A 28 3.89 -4.01 10.19
CA ARG A 28 2.90 -4.59 9.28
C ARG A 28 3.52 -5.55 8.26
N SER A 29 4.67 -5.19 7.65
CA SER A 29 5.34 -6.07 6.69
C SER A 29 5.99 -7.28 7.37
N ALA A 30 6.44 -7.16 8.61
CA ALA A 30 6.94 -8.25 9.43
C ALA A 30 5.83 -9.13 10.04
N GLY A 31 4.55 -8.77 9.85
CA GLY A 31 3.43 -9.53 10.41
C GLY A 31 3.28 -9.41 11.93
N LEU A 32 3.93 -8.44 12.55
CA LEU A 32 3.90 -8.20 13.99
C LEU A 32 2.72 -7.32 14.40
N ALA A 33 2.38 -7.38 15.69
CA ALA A 33 1.33 -6.53 16.25
C ALA A 33 1.72 -5.05 16.15
N TYR A 34 0.75 -4.18 15.87
CA TYR A 34 0.98 -2.74 15.79
C TYR A 34 -0.25 -1.93 16.15
N ILE A 35 -0.05 -0.69 16.60
CA ILE A 35 -1.14 0.24 16.89
C ILE A 35 -1.54 0.97 15.60
N SER A 36 -2.82 0.94 15.24
CA SER A 36 -3.36 1.64 14.07
C SER A 36 -3.27 3.16 14.24
N ARG A 37 -3.53 3.93 13.18
CA ARG A 37 -3.64 5.39 13.30
C ARG A 37 -4.77 5.82 14.25
N THR A 38 -5.81 4.99 14.35
CA THR A 38 -6.97 5.21 15.23
C THR A 38 -6.73 4.74 16.67
N GLY A 39 -5.50 4.32 17.02
CA GLY A 39 -5.17 3.84 18.37
C GLY A 39 -5.56 2.38 18.65
N LYS A 40 -6.13 1.66 17.67
CA LYS A 40 -6.55 0.26 17.84
C LYS A 40 -5.35 -0.68 17.71
N LEU A 41 -5.20 -1.63 18.65
CA LEU A 41 -4.19 -2.68 18.53
C LEU A 41 -4.59 -3.67 17.43
N ILE A 42 -3.74 -3.81 16.41
CA ILE A 42 -3.84 -4.84 15.39
C ILE A 42 -2.95 -6.00 15.84
N PRO A 43 -3.49 -7.22 16.02
CA PRO A 43 -2.72 -8.36 16.49
C PRO A 43 -1.67 -8.82 15.46
N ALA A 44 -0.65 -9.53 15.94
CA ALA A 44 0.30 -10.20 15.08
C ALA A 44 -0.42 -11.24 14.21
N LYS A 45 0.06 -11.40 12.98
CA LYS A 45 -0.43 -12.42 12.08
C LYS A 45 -0.03 -13.80 12.60
N LYS A 46 -0.94 -14.75 12.45
CA LYS A 46 -0.74 -16.15 12.82
C LYS A 46 -0.92 -17.00 11.58
N VAL A 47 -0.23 -18.14 11.56
CA VAL A 47 -0.43 -19.17 10.54
C VAL A 47 -1.88 -19.66 10.64
N ALA A 48 -2.52 -19.88 9.49
CA ALA A 48 -3.88 -20.38 9.44
C ALA A 48 -3.91 -21.91 9.67
N ASP A 49 -4.72 -22.34 10.64
CA ASP A 49 -4.93 -23.76 10.96
C ASP A 49 -5.59 -24.49 9.78
N GLU A 50 -6.51 -23.82 9.07
CA GLU A 50 -7.19 -24.34 7.88
C GLU A 50 -7.02 -23.39 6.69
N LEU A 51 -6.72 -23.93 5.50
CA LEU A 51 -6.58 -23.14 4.28
C LEU A 51 -7.92 -22.87 3.60
N CYS A 52 -8.66 -23.93 3.26
CA CYS A 52 -10.01 -23.86 2.72
C CYS A 52 -10.66 -25.25 2.62
N GLN A 53 -11.99 -25.26 2.48
CA GLN A 53 -12.82 -26.45 2.29
C GLN A 53 -13.16 -26.68 0.81
N CYS A 54 -12.20 -26.48 -0.09
CA CYS A 54 -12.43 -26.61 -1.52
C CYS A 54 -12.34 -28.08 -1.98
N PRO A 55 -12.93 -28.45 -3.13
CA PRO A 55 -12.84 -29.81 -3.66
C PRO A 55 -11.41 -30.24 -4.04
N GLN A 56 -10.49 -29.29 -4.18
CA GLN A 56 -9.07 -29.57 -4.45
C GLN A 56 -8.28 -29.98 -3.20
N LYS A 57 -8.93 -30.07 -2.02
CA LYS A 57 -8.33 -30.51 -0.75
C LYS A 57 -6.98 -29.82 -0.49
N CYS A 58 -6.95 -28.49 -0.66
CA CYS A 58 -5.71 -27.72 -0.54
C CYS A 58 -5.06 -27.85 0.84
N ASP A 59 -5.86 -28.13 1.88
CA ASP A 59 -5.38 -28.33 3.24
C ASP A 59 -4.47 -29.57 3.36
N GLU A 60 -4.88 -30.69 2.76
CA GLU A 60 -4.10 -31.95 2.70
C GLU A 60 -2.82 -31.78 1.87
N ARG A 61 -2.86 -30.95 0.82
CA ARG A 61 -1.72 -30.73 -0.10
C ARG A 61 -0.66 -29.80 0.47
N VAL A 62 -1.01 -28.95 1.42
CA VAL A 62 -0.08 -28.00 2.05
C VAL A 62 -0.15 -28.21 3.57
N PRO A 63 0.72 -29.08 4.13
CA PRO A 63 0.68 -29.41 5.55
C PRO A 63 1.11 -28.22 6.42
N MET A 64 0.76 -28.26 7.70
CA MET A 64 1.01 -27.18 8.66
C MET A 64 2.48 -26.78 8.73
N GLU A 65 3.41 -27.73 8.72
CA GLU A 65 4.86 -27.49 8.77
C GLU A 65 5.34 -26.60 7.60
N VAL A 66 4.80 -26.84 6.40
CA VAL A 66 5.13 -26.03 5.22
C VAL A 66 4.55 -24.62 5.37
N ARG A 67 3.34 -24.48 5.91
CA ARG A 67 2.72 -23.16 6.15
C ARG A 67 3.54 -22.33 7.14
N GLU A 68 4.04 -22.94 8.21
CA GLU A 68 4.90 -22.26 9.19
C GLU A 68 6.21 -21.78 8.56
N ARG A 69 6.87 -22.62 7.76
CA ARG A 69 8.09 -22.23 7.04
C ARG A 69 7.83 -21.12 6.05
N LEU A 70 6.74 -21.20 5.29
CA LEU A 70 6.32 -20.15 4.38
C LEU A 70 6.06 -18.84 5.10
N PHE A 71 5.40 -18.89 6.26
CA PHE A 71 5.14 -17.72 7.08
C PHE A 71 6.45 -17.09 7.55
N ALA A 72 7.37 -17.89 8.11
CA ALA A 72 8.67 -17.42 8.56
C ALA A 72 9.49 -16.80 7.41
N GLN A 73 9.54 -17.44 6.25
CA GLN A 73 10.25 -16.90 5.09
C GLN A 73 9.61 -15.62 4.57
N PHE A 74 8.28 -15.60 4.38
CA PHE A 74 7.56 -14.49 3.78
C PHE A 74 7.56 -13.23 4.66
N TYR A 75 7.30 -13.39 5.96
CA TYR A 75 7.30 -12.27 6.92
C TYR A 75 8.71 -11.91 7.39
N GLY A 76 9.66 -12.86 7.37
CA GLY A 76 11.08 -12.62 7.60
C GLY A 76 11.73 -11.67 6.60
N LEU A 77 11.17 -11.52 5.39
CA LEU A 77 11.63 -10.53 4.42
C LEU A 77 11.54 -9.08 4.95
N GLY A 78 10.57 -8.78 5.82
CA GLY A 78 10.37 -7.45 6.43
C GLY A 78 10.04 -6.31 5.47
N ASP A 79 10.01 -6.57 4.16
CA ASP A 79 9.87 -5.57 3.10
C ASP A 79 8.67 -5.90 2.20
N PRO A 80 7.69 -4.98 2.06
CA PRO A 80 6.51 -5.21 1.24
C PRO A 80 6.83 -5.43 -0.25
N ASP A 81 7.90 -4.85 -0.78
CA ASP A 81 8.23 -4.96 -2.20
C ASP A 81 8.86 -6.31 -2.53
N LYS A 82 9.74 -6.81 -1.67
CA LYS A 82 10.26 -8.19 -1.74
C LYS A 82 9.14 -9.22 -1.60
N GLN A 83 8.24 -9.02 -0.64
CA GLN A 83 7.04 -9.85 -0.51
C GLN A 83 6.18 -9.85 -1.76
N ASN A 84 5.94 -8.66 -2.36
CA ASN A 84 5.13 -8.57 -3.57
C ASN A 84 5.81 -9.25 -4.75
N LYS A 85 7.14 -9.17 -4.87
CA LYS A 85 7.91 -9.92 -5.87
C LYS A 85 7.73 -11.43 -5.67
N PHE A 86 7.90 -11.91 -4.43
CA PHE A 86 7.69 -13.31 -4.07
C PHE A 86 6.27 -13.79 -4.42
N LEU A 87 5.23 -13.00 -4.11
CA LEU A 87 3.85 -13.37 -4.50
C LEU A 87 3.71 -13.48 -6.03
N ARG A 88 4.32 -12.58 -6.80
CA ARG A 88 4.23 -12.59 -8.27
C ARG A 88 4.95 -13.79 -8.88
N GLU A 89 6.08 -14.20 -8.34
CA GLU A 89 6.82 -15.40 -8.76
C GLU A 89 5.97 -16.67 -8.58
N HIS A 90 5.06 -16.67 -7.61
CA HIS A 90 4.17 -17.79 -7.28
C HIS A 90 2.76 -17.64 -7.88
N MET A 91 2.60 -16.77 -8.89
CA MET A 91 1.36 -16.55 -9.62
C MET A 91 1.60 -16.74 -11.11
N ASP A 92 1.05 -17.80 -11.68
CA ASP A 92 1.20 -18.10 -13.10
C ASP A 92 -0.01 -17.55 -13.87
N VAL A 93 0.21 -16.40 -14.53
CA VAL A 93 -0.79 -15.71 -15.34
C VAL A 93 -0.53 -16.01 -16.81
N ARG A 94 -1.52 -16.58 -17.50
CA ARG A 94 -1.42 -16.94 -18.92
C ARG A 94 -2.58 -16.37 -19.71
N ALA A 95 -2.29 -15.88 -20.92
CA ALA A 95 -3.32 -15.61 -21.91
C ALA A 95 -3.88 -16.93 -22.44
N ARG A 96 -5.18 -16.98 -22.65
CA ARG A 96 -5.80 -18.04 -23.45
C ARG A 96 -5.67 -17.64 -24.90
N VAL A 97 -4.97 -18.47 -25.67
CA VAL A 97 -4.89 -18.36 -27.13
C VAL A 97 -6.14 -19.02 -27.72
N ASN A 98 -6.60 -18.57 -28.89
CA ASN A 98 -7.74 -19.16 -29.61
C ASN A 98 -9.07 -19.13 -28.85
N VAL A 99 -9.35 -18.04 -28.15
CA VAL A 99 -10.66 -17.85 -27.51
C VAL A 99 -11.63 -17.25 -28.53
N PRO A 100 -12.81 -17.88 -28.78
CA PRO A 100 -13.84 -17.30 -29.64
C PRO A 100 -14.21 -15.87 -29.22
N GLU A 101 -14.66 -15.02 -30.13
CA GLU A 101 -15.05 -13.65 -29.75
C GLU A 101 -16.28 -13.63 -28.84
N MET A 102 -17.20 -14.58 -29.02
CA MET A 102 -18.40 -14.73 -28.21
C MET A 102 -18.54 -16.16 -27.71
N THR A 103 -18.92 -16.29 -26.44
CA THR A 103 -19.43 -17.55 -25.91
C THR A 103 -20.90 -17.69 -26.34
N GLY A 104 -21.44 -18.91 -26.43
CA GLY A 104 -22.89 -19.13 -26.68
C GLY A 104 -23.84 -18.46 -25.66
N SER A 105 -23.31 -17.89 -24.57
CA SER A 105 -24.02 -17.08 -23.59
C SER A 105 -24.00 -15.56 -23.88
N GLY A 106 -23.46 -15.12 -25.01
CA GLY A 106 -23.34 -13.70 -25.39
C GLY A 106 -22.29 -12.90 -24.60
N ARG A 107 -21.61 -13.52 -23.62
CA ARG A 107 -20.56 -12.87 -22.83
C ARG A 107 -19.20 -13.08 -23.48
N ALA A 108 -18.39 -12.02 -23.47
CA ALA A 108 -16.99 -12.09 -23.85
C ALA A 108 -16.29 -13.16 -22.99
N PRO A 109 -15.63 -14.15 -23.60
CA PRO A 109 -15.00 -15.21 -22.85
C PRO A 109 -13.76 -14.71 -22.10
N ARG A 110 -13.42 -15.44 -21.02
CA ARG A 110 -12.27 -15.10 -20.18
C ARG A 110 -10.96 -15.30 -20.97
N ARG A 111 -10.27 -14.20 -21.28
CA ARG A 111 -9.00 -14.20 -22.04
C ARG A 111 -7.76 -14.49 -21.20
N ILE A 112 -7.87 -14.45 -19.87
CA ILE A 112 -6.73 -14.60 -18.95
C ILE A 112 -7.03 -15.64 -17.88
N THR A 113 -6.15 -16.61 -17.74
CA THR A 113 -6.11 -17.56 -16.61
C THR A 113 -5.04 -17.19 -15.61
N CYS A 114 -5.29 -17.48 -14.33
CA CYS A 114 -4.33 -17.28 -13.25
C CYS A 114 -4.35 -18.55 -12.39
N LYS A 115 -3.20 -19.19 -12.26
CA LYS A 115 -2.96 -20.29 -11.33
C LYS A 115 -2.18 -19.77 -10.12
N TYR A 116 -2.48 -20.30 -8.95
CA TYR A 116 -1.82 -19.92 -7.70
C TYR A 116 -0.98 -21.09 -7.23
N LEU A 117 0.30 -20.85 -7.00
CA LEU A 117 1.28 -21.88 -6.65
C LEU A 117 1.78 -21.64 -5.22
N VAL A 118 1.80 -22.67 -4.38
CA VAL A 118 2.38 -22.60 -3.04
C VAL A 118 3.64 -23.46 -3.02
N PRO A 119 4.82 -22.90 -2.70
CA PRO A 119 6.06 -23.66 -2.69
C PRO A 119 6.15 -24.57 -1.45
N LEU A 120 6.63 -25.80 -1.63
CA LEU A 120 6.75 -26.83 -0.60
C LEU A 120 8.15 -26.87 0.02
N LEU A 121 8.51 -25.87 0.83
CA LEU A 121 9.87 -25.80 1.40
C LEU A 121 10.18 -27.00 2.32
N PRO A 122 11.31 -27.69 2.11
CA PRO A 122 12.53 -27.26 1.42
C PRO A 122 12.63 -27.73 -0.04
N THR A 123 11.67 -28.49 -0.55
CA THR A 123 11.69 -28.91 -1.95
C THR A 123 11.37 -27.71 -2.84
N SER A 124 11.99 -27.64 -4.02
CA SER A 124 11.71 -26.60 -5.02
C SER A 124 10.38 -26.79 -5.74
N ASP A 125 9.55 -27.70 -5.24
CA ASP A 125 8.26 -28.03 -5.83
C ASP A 125 7.20 -27.03 -5.40
N ALA A 126 6.22 -26.81 -6.28
CA ALA A 126 5.09 -25.95 -5.99
C ALA A 126 3.78 -26.66 -6.30
N VAL A 127 2.80 -26.43 -5.44
CA VAL A 127 1.47 -27.04 -5.48
C VAL A 127 0.47 -26.01 -5.98
N GLU A 128 -0.28 -26.37 -7.03
CA GLU A 128 -1.42 -25.55 -7.48
C GLU A 128 -2.54 -25.56 -6.43
N VAL A 129 -2.97 -24.39 -5.98
CA VAL A 129 -4.05 -24.24 -4.99
C VAL A 129 -5.12 -23.26 -5.48
N CYS A 130 -6.28 -23.28 -4.83
CA CYS A 130 -7.29 -22.27 -5.07
C CYS A 130 -6.87 -20.89 -4.52
N GLN A 131 -7.50 -19.81 -5.02
CA GLN A 131 -7.20 -18.46 -4.55
C GLN A 131 -7.40 -18.29 -3.03
N LYS A 132 -8.43 -18.93 -2.46
CA LYS A 132 -8.71 -18.86 -1.01
C LYS A 132 -7.56 -19.47 -0.21
N ALA A 133 -7.11 -20.67 -0.56
CA ALA A 133 -5.96 -21.32 0.08
C ALA A 133 -4.69 -20.48 -0.03
N PHE A 134 -4.42 -19.89 -1.20
CA PHE A 134 -3.26 -19.01 -1.39
C PHE A 134 -3.30 -17.79 -0.45
N VAL A 135 -4.48 -17.16 -0.31
CA VAL A 135 -4.69 -16.01 0.59
C VAL A 135 -4.46 -16.42 2.05
N SER A 136 -5.01 -17.57 2.47
CA SER A 136 -4.85 -18.10 3.82
C SER A 136 -3.41 -18.52 4.13
N ALA A 137 -2.73 -19.20 3.19
CA ALA A 137 -1.37 -19.70 3.36
C ALA A 137 -0.36 -18.57 3.63
N PHE A 138 -0.50 -17.43 2.93
CA PHE A 138 0.35 -16.25 3.15
C PHE A 138 -0.22 -15.26 4.19
N VAL A 139 -1.41 -15.52 4.74
CA VAL A 139 -2.11 -14.66 5.70
C VAL A 139 -2.23 -13.22 5.16
N ILE A 140 -2.61 -13.09 3.88
CA ILE A 140 -2.76 -11.81 3.19
C ILE A 140 -4.23 -11.50 2.90
N THR A 141 -4.51 -10.33 2.33
CA THR A 141 -5.87 -9.99 1.91
C THR A 141 -6.10 -10.38 0.46
N THR A 142 -7.35 -10.72 0.13
CA THR A 142 -7.80 -10.96 -1.26
C THR A 142 -7.48 -9.78 -2.18
N LYS A 143 -7.64 -8.54 -1.67
CA LYS A 143 -7.28 -7.30 -2.38
C LYS A 143 -5.80 -7.28 -2.77
N ARG A 144 -4.87 -7.69 -1.89
CA ARG A 144 -3.44 -7.71 -2.21
C ARG A 144 -3.15 -8.66 -3.37
N VAL A 145 -3.74 -9.85 -3.35
CA VAL A 145 -3.61 -10.84 -4.44
C VAL A 145 -4.18 -10.31 -5.75
N ARG A 146 -5.37 -9.71 -5.72
CA ARG A 146 -5.99 -9.10 -6.92
C ARG A 146 -5.08 -8.04 -7.55
N LEU A 147 -4.52 -7.15 -6.73
CA LEU A 147 -3.62 -6.10 -7.21
C LEU A 147 -2.32 -6.65 -7.81
N GLN A 148 -1.73 -7.70 -7.22
CA GLN A 148 -0.54 -8.32 -7.82
C GLN A 148 -0.86 -9.04 -9.13
N ARG A 149 -2.03 -9.69 -9.22
CA ARG A 149 -2.52 -10.28 -10.48
C ARG A 149 -2.64 -9.23 -11.58
N GLU A 150 -3.28 -8.10 -11.29
CA GLU A 150 -3.44 -7.00 -12.25
C GLU A 150 -2.10 -6.43 -12.69
N LYS A 151 -1.15 -6.24 -11.76
CA LYS A 151 0.21 -5.83 -12.10
C LYS A 151 0.91 -6.83 -13.02
N LEU A 152 0.75 -8.13 -12.78
CA LEU A 152 1.31 -9.18 -13.64
C LEU A 152 0.69 -9.17 -15.04
N ILE A 153 -0.63 -9.02 -15.14
CA ILE A 153 -1.32 -8.91 -16.43
C ILE A 153 -0.79 -7.70 -17.21
N SER A 154 -0.69 -6.54 -16.55
CA SER A 154 -0.14 -5.33 -17.15
C SER A 154 1.31 -5.51 -17.59
N SER A 155 2.16 -6.12 -16.76
CA SER A 155 3.58 -6.32 -17.09
C SER A 155 3.80 -7.30 -18.24
N LEU A 156 2.89 -8.26 -18.43
CA LEU A 156 2.93 -9.22 -19.53
C LEU A 156 2.24 -8.70 -20.80
N GLY A 157 1.73 -7.46 -20.80
CA GLY A 157 1.00 -6.89 -21.95
C GLY A 157 -0.33 -7.59 -22.24
N LEU A 158 -0.88 -8.33 -21.27
CA LEU A 158 -2.10 -9.14 -21.46
C LEU A 158 -3.39 -8.36 -21.23
N ASN A 159 -3.31 -7.05 -20.95
CA ASN A 159 -4.48 -6.20 -20.85
C ASN A 159 -5.12 -6.02 -22.24
N SER A 160 -6.14 -6.80 -22.54
CA SER A 160 -7.03 -6.58 -23.70
C SER A 160 -7.99 -5.40 -23.48
N TYR A 161 -7.57 -4.39 -22.73
CA TYR A 161 -8.38 -3.23 -22.36
C TYR A 161 -7.50 -1.97 -22.50
N SER A 162 -7.02 -1.73 -23.72
CA SER A 162 -6.59 -0.39 -24.09
C SER A 162 -7.86 0.42 -24.31
N HIS A 163 -7.96 1.53 -23.61
CA HIS A 163 -9.07 2.47 -23.69
C HIS A 163 -9.32 2.88 -25.15
N THR A 164 -10.43 2.45 -25.75
CA THR A 164 -11.16 3.33 -26.69
C THR A 164 -11.78 4.47 -25.87
N ARG A 165 -10.94 5.31 -25.27
CA ARG A 165 -11.31 6.67 -24.90
C ARG A 165 -10.52 7.55 -25.84
N SER A 166 -11.21 7.84 -26.93
CA SER A 166 -10.80 8.68 -28.04
C SER A 166 -10.20 10.00 -27.53
N THR A 167 -8.88 10.08 -27.47
CA THR A 167 -8.18 11.33 -27.78
C THR A 167 -7.77 11.20 -29.24
N LYS A 168 -8.61 11.78 -30.09
CA LYS A 168 -8.37 12.00 -31.51
C LYS A 168 -7.15 12.90 -31.65
N CYS A 169 -5.95 12.33 -31.63
CA CYS A 169 -4.75 13.00 -32.12
C CYS A 169 -4.70 12.72 -33.62
N VAL A 170 -5.18 13.72 -34.37
CA VAL A 170 -5.00 13.83 -35.81
C VAL A 170 -3.50 13.83 -36.09
N SER A 171 -3.01 12.77 -36.72
CA SER A 171 -1.71 12.75 -37.38
C SER A 171 -1.87 13.40 -38.76
N PRO A 172 -1.07 14.42 -39.13
CA PRO A 172 -0.93 14.82 -40.52
C PRO A 172 -0.16 13.72 -41.26
N SER A 173 -0.81 13.19 -42.29
CA SER A 173 -0.21 12.42 -43.36
C SER A 173 0.80 13.25 -44.14
N GLU A 174 1.97 12.70 -44.44
CA GLU A 174 2.72 13.03 -45.65
C GLU A 174 3.66 11.87 -46.03
N ASN A 175 3.84 11.75 -47.34
CA ASN A 175 4.18 10.55 -48.08
C ASN A 175 5.69 10.41 -48.39
N GLN A 176 6.03 9.23 -48.94
CA GLN A 176 7.10 8.92 -49.90
C GLN A 176 8.46 8.38 -49.37
N SER A 177 8.59 7.06 -49.53
CA SER A 177 9.60 6.28 -50.29
C SER A 177 11.12 6.48 -50.13
N GLU A 178 11.80 5.32 -50.13
CA GLU A 178 13.20 5.01 -50.50
C GLU A 178 14.22 4.69 -49.36
N GLN A 179 14.43 3.37 -49.18
CA GLN A 179 15.66 2.55 -49.02
C GLN A 179 16.91 2.98 -48.21
N PRO A 180 17.74 2.00 -47.75
CA PRO A 180 18.51 2.10 -46.51
C PRO A 180 19.99 2.46 -46.72
N ALA A 181 20.58 3.18 -45.77
CA ALA A 181 22.04 3.32 -45.66
C ALA A 181 22.49 3.43 -44.20
N LEU A 182 23.48 2.60 -43.88
CA LEU A 182 24.32 2.64 -42.67
C LEU A 182 25.04 3.99 -42.55
N CYS A 183 25.21 4.51 -41.32
CA CYS A 183 26.42 5.24 -40.92
C CYS A 183 26.53 5.42 -39.41
N ILE A 184 27.79 5.35 -38.98
CA ILE A 184 28.40 5.26 -37.65
C ILE A 184 28.35 6.63 -36.93
N PRO A 185 28.41 6.70 -35.57
CA PRO A 185 28.34 7.95 -34.81
C PRO A 185 29.70 8.68 -34.74
N PRO A 186 29.71 9.98 -34.41
CA PRO A 186 30.90 10.62 -33.86
C PRO A 186 30.76 10.87 -32.35
N GLU A 187 31.76 10.38 -31.62
CA GLU A 187 32.24 10.95 -30.35
C GLU A 187 32.76 12.38 -30.57
N CYS A 188 32.73 13.21 -29.51
CA CYS A 188 33.76 14.21 -29.20
C CYS A 188 33.60 14.75 -27.76
N ASP A 189 34.46 14.23 -26.88
CA ASP A 189 35.29 14.83 -25.83
C ASP A 189 34.99 16.16 -25.08
N ILE A 190 35.05 16.02 -23.73
CA ILE A 190 35.92 16.68 -22.72
C ILE A 190 36.01 18.23 -22.59
N ALA A 191 35.59 18.75 -21.42
CA ALA A 191 36.33 19.66 -20.49
C ALA A 191 35.45 19.91 -19.22
N ARG A 192 35.83 19.61 -17.95
CA ARG A 192 36.72 20.33 -16.98
C ARG A 192 36.37 21.83 -16.85
N SER A 193 36.05 22.44 -15.69
CA SER A 193 36.68 22.41 -14.34
C SER A 193 35.85 23.18 -13.28
N ASP A 194 36.02 22.81 -11.99
CA ASP A 194 36.21 23.57 -10.71
C ASP A 194 35.30 24.79 -10.35
N ASP A 195 35.01 25.26 -9.11
CA ASP A 195 35.51 25.07 -7.73
C ASP A 195 34.52 25.72 -6.70
N ALA A 196 34.72 25.41 -5.41
CA ALA A 196 34.58 26.24 -4.18
C ALA A 196 33.23 26.61 -3.51
N THR A 197 32.95 25.89 -2.41
CA THR A 197 32.89 26.32 -0.99
C THR A 197 32.24 27.66 -0.55
N SER A 198 31.26 27.59 0.36
CA SER A 198 31.26 28.32 1.67
C SER A 198 30.03 28.00 2.55
N THR A 199 30.23 28.03 3.86
CA THR A 199 29.26 27.80 4.98
C THR A 199 29.34 29.02 5.94
N PRO A 200 28.79 29.00 7.18
CA PRO A 200 27.43 29.36 7.68
C PRO A 200 27.39 30.66 8.54
N SER A 201 26.22 31.08 9.06
CA SER A 201 26.07 31.79 10.36
C SER A 201 24.60 31.83 10.86
N ASN A 202 24.31 31.38 12.09
CA ASN A 202 23.94 32.12 13.34
C ASN A 202 22.53 32.75 13.34
N SER A 203 21.76 32.92 14.43
CA SER A 203 21.69 32.45 15.83
C SER A 203 20.45 33.13 16.49
N ALA A 204 19.98 32.59 17.61
CA ALA A 204 19.18 33.21 18.70
C ALA A 204 17.68 33.57 18.43
N ASN A 205 16.68 33.08 19.17
CA ASN A 205 16.33 33.09 20.61
C ASN A 205 15.52 34.33 21.03
N HIS A 206 14.23 34.17 21.36
CA HIS A 206 13.47 35.13 22.18
C HIS A 206 12.41 34.43 23.05
N LYS A 207 12.55 34.60 24.37
CA LYS A 207 11.58 34.34 25.43
C LYS A 207 10.71 35.59 25.65
N SER A 208 9.45 35.39 26.03
CA SER A 208 8.56 36.22 26.89
C SER A 208 7.11 35.97 26.44
N GLN A 209 6.03 36.05 27.21
CA GLN A 209 5.75 36.52 28.57
C GLN A 209 4.34 35.97 28.92
N LYS A 210 4.12 35.58 30.18
CA LYS A 210 2.78 35.28 30.72
C LYS A 210 1.94 36.55 30.75
N ARG A 211 0.70 36.51 30.23
CA ARG A 211 -0.33 37.49 30.54
C ARG A 211 -1.52 36.81 31.20
N LEU A 212 -1.81 37.29 32.40
CA LEU A 212 -3.03 37.13 33.17
C LEU A 212 -4.11 37.96 32.46
N VAL A 213 -5.25 37.37 32.11
CA VAL A 213 -6.42 38.10 31.62
C VAL A 213 -7.66 37.50 32.29
N ASP A 214 -8.20 38.25 33.24
CA ASP A 214 -9.57 38.11 33.73
C ASP A 214 -10.52 38.50 32.61
N ASN A 215 -11.51 37.66 32.29
CA ASN A 215 -12.72 38.15 31.62
C ASN A 215 -13.95 37.28 31.94
N PRO A 216 -15.08 37.88 32.37
CA PRO A 216 -16.22 37.17 32.93
C PRO A 216 -17.38 37.05 31.93
N LEU A 217 -17.45 35.96 31.15
CA LEU A 217 -18.66 35.62 30.39
C LEU A 217 -18.74 34.10 30.15
N ILE A 218 -19.15 33.34 31.17
CA ILE A 218 -19.66 31.98 30.98
C ILE A 218 -20.99 31.87 31.74
N PRO A 219 -22.12 31.60 31.06
CA PRO A 219 -23.41 31.43 31.71
C PRO A 219 -23.41 30.13 32.52
N PHE A 220 -23.80 30.24 33.79
CA PHE A 220 -23.95 29.14 34.73
C PHE A 220 -24.98 28.11 34.23
N GLY A 221 -24.61 26.82 34.20
CA GLY A 221 -25.61 25.78 33.92
C GLY A 221 -25.15 24.36 33.58
N LEU A 222 -23.87 24.00 33.72
CA LEU A 222 -23.43 22.61 33.52
C LEU A 222 -22.74 22.08 34.78
N LEU A 223 -23.50 21.31 35.57
CA LEU A 223 -22.97 20.47 36.63
C LEU A 223 -22.15 19.35 36.00
N LEU A 224 -20.83 19.49 36.03
CA LEU A 224 -19.88 18.41 35.73
C LEU A 224 -19.60 17.63 37.02
N PRO A 225 -19.58 16.28 36.99
CA PRO A 225 -19.23 15.48 38.15
C PRO A 225 -17.79 15.75 38.62
N GLU A 226 -17.59 15.69 39.94
CA GLU A 226 -16.34 16.03 40.62
C GLU A 226 -15.16 15.24 40.03
N GLY A 227 -14.15 15.96 39.53
CA GLY A 227 -12.87 15.39 39.08
C GLY A 227 -12.47 15.66 37.64
N ILE A 228 -13.29 16.35 36.82
CA ILE A 228 -12.94 16.70 35.44
C ILE A 228 -12.57 18.18 35.36
N THR A 229 -11.27 18.50 35.38
CA THR A 229 -10.77 19.82 34.99
C THR A 229 -10.73 19.90 33.46
N ILE A 230 -11.68 20.60 32.86
CA ILE A 230 -11.59 20.98 31.44
C ILE A 230 -10.59 22.13 31.36
N ALA A 231 -9.38 21.85 30.90
CA ALA A 231 -8.40 22.90 30.64
C ALA A 231 -8.97 23.82 29.54
N PRO A 232 -8.98 25.16 29.74
CA PRO A 232 -9.41 26.08 28.70
C PRO A 232 -8.51 25.90 27.47
N VAL A 233 -9.13 25.68 26.31
CA VAL A 233 -8.43 25.62 25.02
C VAL A 233 -7.88 27.01 24.77
N THR A 234 -6.58 27.17 24.96
CA THR A 234 -5.88 28.41 24.59
C THR A 234 -5.96 28.57 23.09
N ALA A 235 -6.61 29.63 22.61
CA ALA A 235 -6.67 29.98 21.20
C ALA A 235 -5.24 30.19 20.66
N SER A 236 -4.71 29.14 20.04
CA SER A 236 -3.53 29.24 19.18
C SER A 236 -3.97 29.96 17.89
N PRO A 237 -3.13 30.82 17.28
CA PRO A 237 -3.43 31.44 15.99
C PRO A 237 -3.70 30.44 14.85
N ASP A 238 -3.39 29.15 15.05
CA ASP A 238 -3.75 28.07 14.11
C ASP A 238 -5.21 27.60 14.25
N HIS A 239 -5.87 27.88 15.37
CA HIS A 239 -7.26 27.44 15.63
C HIS A 239 -8.25 28.09 14.66
N ASP A 240 -8.07 29.39 14.39
CA ASP A 240 -8.90 30.13 13.44
C ASP A 240 -8.71 29.63 12.00
N ARG A 241 -7.53 29.10 11.68
CA ARG A 241 -7.25 28.48 10.38
C ARG A 241 -7.98 27.17 10.22
N ASP A 242 -8.00 26.33 11.25
CA ASP A 242 -8.74 25.07 11.24
C ASP A 242 -10.26 25.31 11.16
N ILE A 243 -10.78 26.31 11.89
CA ILE A 243 -12.18 26.74 11.80
C ILE A 243 -12.51 27.23 10.39
N ALA A 244 -11.64 28.05 9.79
CA ALA A 244 -11.83 28.55 8.42
C ALA A 244 -11.82 27.42 7.38
N ILE A 245 -10.96 26.40 7.54
CA ILE A 245 -10.92 25.23 6.65
C ILE A 245 -12.22 24.42 6.75
N VAL A 246 -12.73 24.20 7.95
CA VAL A 246 -14.00 23.50 8.17
C VAL A 246 -15.17 24.29 7.59
N ASN A 247 -15.23 25.60 7.84
CA ASN A 247 -16.29 26.46 7.28
C ASN A 247 -16.24 26.51 5.75
N ASN A 248 -15.05 26.56 5.15
CA ASN A 248 -14.87 26.51 3.69
C ASN A 248 -15.29 25.15 3.10
N PHE A 249 -15.04 24.05 3.82
CA PHE A 249 -15.50 22.73 3.44
C PHE A 249 -17.03 22.64 3.42
N PHE A 250 -17.72 23.16 4.45
CA PHE A 250 -19.19 23.16 4.49
C PHE A 250 -19.84 24.11 3.48
N SER A 251 -19.20 25.23 3.15
CA SER A 251 -19.73 26.17 2.15
C SER A 251 -19.53 25.69 0.71
N ASN A 252 -18.57 24.79 0.45
CA ASN A 252 -18.29 24.26 -0.89
C ASN A 252 -18.87 22.85 -1.16
N GLN A 253 -19.44 22.18 -0.16
CA GLN A 253 -20.17 20.92 -0.37
C GLN A 253 -21.65 21.23 -0.60
N LEU A 254 -22.05 21.25 -1.89
CA LEU A 254 -23.24 20.63 -2.53
C LEU A 254 -24.47 20.20 -1.69
N TRP A 255 -24.81 20.89 -0.60
CA TRP A 255 -26.09 20.73 0.10
C TRP A 255 -27.06 21.82 -0.36
N LYS A 256 -27.21 21.98 -1.67
CA LYS A 256 -28.38 22.68 -2.19
C LYS A 256 -29.56 21.71 -2.08
N PRO A 257 -30.58 22.02 -1.26
CA PRO A 257 -31.76 21.16 -1.12
C PRO A 257 -32.48 20.91 -2.46
N GLU A 258 -32.19 21.74 -3.48
CA GLU A 258 -32.62 21.60 -4.87
C GLU A 258 -32.26 20.25 -5.52
N TYR A 259 -31.26 19.51 -5.02
CA TYR A 259 -30.84 18.20 -5.58
C TYR A 259 -31.41 16.97 -4.86
N ILE A 260 -32.18 17.15 -3.78
CA ILE A 260 -32.93 16.07 -3.15
C ILE A 260 -34.32 16.07 -3.79
N GLY A 261 -34.40 15.41 -4.94
CA GLY A 261 -35.57 15.42 -5.81
C GLY A 261 -36.89 15.09 -5.10
N THR A 262 -37.86 15.98 -5.28
CA THR A 262 -39.28 15.66 -5.23
C THR A 262 -39.61 14.78 -6.44
N TYR A 263 -39.50 13.47 -6.29
CA TYR A 263 -40.23 12.52 -7.13
C TYR A 263 -41.58 12.31 -6.47
N SER A 264 -42.58 13.02 -6.97
CA SER A 264 -44.01 12.79 -6.73
C SER A 264 -44.59 12.07 -7.94
#